data_AF-A0A929YL02-F1
#
_entry.id   AF-A0A929YL02-F1
#
_cell.length_a   1.000
_cell.length_b   1.000
_cell.length_c   1.000
_cell.angle_alpha   90.00
_cell.angle_beta   90.00
_cell.angle_gamma   90.00
#
_symmetry.space_group_name_H-M   'P 1'
#
loop_
_entity.id
_entity.type
_entity.pdbx_description
1 polymer ?
#
loop_
_entity_poly.entity_id
_entity_poly.type
_entity_poly.pdbx_seq_one_letter_code
_entity_poly.pdbx_strand_id
1 'polypeptide(L)'
;MTATYVFDFFRTCTSTQECRVLFVLALIAIAMVVDFITGTIAAFVNPNIDFKSKAGINGILRKISSMIVLIVFLPISTLLPNGTDMALIYTLYLGYLFFEVKSIIENIGKNGTDTTLFKDILGKMSGSNFGKSEDK
;
A
#
# COMPACT_ATOMS: atom_id res chain seq x y z
N MET A 1 -17.77 18.62 15.35
CA MET A 1 -16.75 17.57 15.61
C MET A 1 -15.49 18.25 16.10
N THR A 2 -15.08 18.06 17.36
CA THR A 2 -13.77 18.52 17.86
C THR A 2 -12.70 17.45 17.61
N ALA A 3 -11.43 17.84 17.53
CA ALA A 3 -10.31 16.92 17.28
C ALA A 3 -10.28 15.73 18.25
N THR A 4 -10.70 15.93 19.50
CA THR A 4 -10.81 14.88 20.53
C THR A 4 -11.69 13.71 20.09
N TYR A 5 -12.88 13.97 19.51
CA TYR A 5 -13.75 12.88 19.03
C TYR A 5 -13.10 12.04 17.95
N VAL A 6 -12.31 12.65 17.07
CA VAL A 6 -11.62 11.93 15.98
C VAL A 6 -10.52 11.02 16.55
N PHE A 7 -9.73 11.51 17.49
CA PHE A 7 -8.70 10.70 18.14
C PHE A 7 -9.29 9.59 19.02
N ASP A 8 -10.39 9.85 19.71
CA ASP A 8 -11.05 8.83 20.53
C ASP A 8 -11.68 7.72 19.68
N PHE A 9 -12.19 8.06 18.49
CA PHE A 9 -12.60 7.07 17.50
C PHE A 9 -11.43 6.16 17.09
N PHE A 10 -10.28 6.73 16.71
CA PHE A 10 -9.10 5.92 16.35
C PHE A 10 -8.59 5.06 17.51
N ARG A 11 -8.60 5.57 18.74
CA ARG A 11 -8.25 4.79 19.94
C ARG A 11 -9.21 3.62 20.13
N THR A 12 -10.50 3.83 19.91
CA THR A 12 -11.51 2.77 19.98
C THR A 12 -11.26 1.70 18.92
N CYS A 13 -10.99 2.11 17.68
CA CYS A 13 -10.63 1.20 16.57
C CYS A 13 -9.31 0.44 16.78
N THR A 14 -8.48 0.84 17.75
CA THR A 14 -7.16 0.23 18.03
C THR A 14 -7.04 -0.29 19.47
N SER A 15 -8.19 -0.46 20.14
CA SER A 15 -8.29 -0.81 21.56
C SER A 15 -7.78 -2.21 21.86
N THR A 16 -8.08 -3.19 21.00
CA THR A 16 -7.53 -4.56 21.08
C THR A 16 -6.51 -4.83 19.98
N GLN A 17 -5.79 -5.93 20.13
CA GLN A 17 -4.77 -6.35 19.19
C GLN A 17 -5.36 -6.76 17.83
N GLU A 18 -6.48 -7.48 17.85
CA GLU A 18 -7.26 -7.87 16.67
C GLU A 18 -7.83 -6.63 15.97
N CYS A 19 -8.35 -5.66 16.74
CA CYS A 19 -8.83 -4.39 16.20
C CYS A 19 -7.72 -3.63 15.47
N ARG A 20 -6.48 -3.62 15.99
CA ARG A 20 -5.34 -2.99 15.30
C ARG A 20 -5.03 -3.66 13.97
N VAL A 21 -5.07 -5.00 13.92
CA VAL A 21 -4.87 -5.77 12.69
C VAL A 21 -5.91 -5.40 11.63
N LEU A 22 -7.19 -5.38 12.01
CA LEU A 22 -8.28 -4.96 11.12
C LEU A 22 -8.17 -3.48 10.71
N PHE A 23 -7.71 -2.62 11.61
CA PHE A 23 -7.49 -1.20 11.32
C PHE A 23 -6.40 -1.02 10.25
N VAL A 24 -5.29 -1.75 10.33
CA VAL A 24 -4.24 -1.70 9.30
C VAL A 24 -4.76 -2.25 7.96
N LEU A 25 -5.55 -3.33 7.95
CA LEU A 25 -6.22 -3.80 6.73
C LEU A 25 -7.12 -2.74 6.10
N ALA A 26 -7.88 -1.99 6.91
CA ALA A 26 -8.71 -0.91 6.42
C ALA A 26 -7.87 0.21 5.78
N LEU A 27 -6.73 0.57 6.39
CA LEU A 27 -5.79 1.53 5.81
C LEU A 27 -5.21 1.04 4.47
N ILE A 28 -4.87 -0.25 4.36
CA ILE A 28 -4.43 -0.86 3.10
C ILE A 28 -5.53 -0.78 2.04
N ALA A 29 -6.77 -1.11 2.38
CA ALA A 29 -7.90 -1.03 1.46
C ALA A 29 -8.12 0.41 0.97
N ILE A 30 -8.01 1.40 1.86
CA ILE A 30 -8.08 2.83 1.48
C ILE A 30 -6.93 3.19 0.54
N ALA A 31 -5.69 2.78 0.85
CA ALA A 31 -4.54 3.02 -0.01
C ALA A 31 -4.72 2.39 -1.40
N MET A 32 -5.27 1.17 -1.48
CA MET A 32 -5.60 0.51 -2.74
C MET A 32 -6.60 1.30 -3.59
N VAL A 33 -7.62 1.89 -2.96
CA VAL A 33 -8.61 2.74 -3.64
C VAL A 33 -7.95 4.00 -4.18
N VAL A 34 -7.12 4.67 -3.37
CA VAL A 34 -6.37 5.86 -3.79
C VAL A 34 -5.42 5.52 -4.93
N ASP A 35 -4.71 4.40 -4.87
CA ASP A 35 -3.83 3.93 -5.94
C ASP A 35 -4.60 3.68 -7.24
N PHE A 36 -5.78 3.05 -7.17
CA PHE A 36 -6.61 2.83 -8.34
C PHE A 36 -7.09 4.14 -8.98
N ILE A 37 -7.54 5.10 -8.16
CA ILE A 37 -7.96 6.42 -8.62
C ILE A 37 -6.77 7.16 -9.27
N THR A 38 -5.64 7.23 -8.58
CA THR A 38 -4.44 7.92 -9.09
C THR A 38 -3.89 7.27 -10.35
N GLY A 39 -3.91 5.94 -10.45
CA GLY A 39 -3.53 5.19 -11.66
C GLY A 39 -4.49 5.43 -12.83
N THR A 40 -5.79 5.56 -12.56
CA THR A 40 -6.79 5.88 -13.59
C THR A 40 -6.60 7.31 -14.11
N ILE A 41 -6.37 8.28 -13.22
CA ILE A 41 -6.04 9.66 -13.61
C ILE A 41 -4.74 9.69 -14.42
N ALA A 42 -3.70 8.96 -13.99
CA ALA A 42 -2.43 8.85 -14.71
C ALA A 42 -2.58 8.35 -16.14
N ALA A 43 -3.40 7.33 -16.36
CA ALA A 43 -3.67 6.82 -17.68
C ALA A 43 -4.53 7.77 -18.54
N PHE A 44 -5.41 8.56 -17.92
CA PHE A 44 -6.23 9.54 -18.63
C PHE A 44 -5.44 10.78 -19.06
N VAL A 45 -4.54 11.28 -18.21
CA VAL A 45 -3.76 12.50 -18.48
C VAL A 45 -2.58 12.23 -19.40
N ASN A 46 -2.01 11.03 -19.38
CA ASN A 46 -0.83 10.71 -20.19
C ASN A 46 -1.24 10.20 -21.58
N PRO A 47 -1.04 10.97 -22.66
CA PRO A 47 -1.46 10.59 -24.01
C PRO A 47 -0.73 9.35 -24.56
N ASN A 48 0.36 8.91 -23.90
CA ASN A 48 1.10 7.71 -24.28
C ASN A 48 0.53 6.43 -23.65
N ILE A 49 -0.46 6.54 -22.75
CA ILE A 49 -1.09 5.39 -22.10
C ILE A 49 -2.45 5.16 -22.75
N ASP A 50 -2.54 4.11 -23.56
CA ASP A 50 -3.80 3.61 -24.08
C ASP A 50 -4.66 3.09 -22.90
N PHE A 51 -5.71 3.81 -22.52
CA PHE A 51 -6.63 3.36 -21.47
C PHE A 51 -7.48 2.19 -22.00
N LYS A 52 -6.92 0.98 -21.94
CA LYS A 52 -7.62 -0.26 -22.30
C LYS A 52 -8.34 -0.80 -21.08
N SER A 53 -9.64 -1.08 -21.22
CA SER A 53 -10.47 -1.69 -20.16
C SER A 53 -9.84 -2.92 -19.51
N LYS A 54 -9.13 -3.76 -20.28
CA LYS A 54 -8.37 -4.92 -19.78
C LYS A 54 -7.30 -4.56 -18.74
N ALA A 55 -6.61 -3.43 -18.91
CA ALA A 55 -5.59 -2.97 -17.96
C ALA A 55 -6.24 -2.53 -16.63
N GLY A 56 -7.38 -1.84 -16.69
CA GLY A 56 -8.16 -1.46 -15.52
C GLY A 56 -8.65 -2.68 -14.73
N ILE A 57 -9.23 -3.66 -15.42
CA ILE A 57 -9.70 -4.92 -14.79
C ILE A 57 -8.53 -5.68 -14.16
N ASN A 58 -7.38 -5.80 -14.84
CA ASN A 58 -6.20 -6.45 -14.26
C ASN A 58 -5.70 -5.73 -13.00
N GLY A 59 -5.76 -4.40 -12.98
CA GLY A 59 -5.42 -3.61 -11.79
C GLY A 59 -6.33 -3.92 -10.60
N ILE A 60 -7.64 -4.01 -10.83
CA ILE A 60 -8.63 -4.38 -9.80
C ILE A 60 -8.41 -5.82 -9.33
N LEU A 61 -8.25 -6.78 -10.25
CA LEU A 61 -8.02 -8.18 -9.92
C LEU A 61 -6.75 -8.38 -9.09
N ARG A 62 -5.67 -7.64 -9.37
CA ARG A 62 -4.44 -7.65 -8.58
C ARG A 62 -4.68 -7.20 -7.13
N LYS A 63 -5.48 -6.14 -6.94
CA LYS A 63 -5.83 -5.61 -5.61
C LYS A 63 -6.71 -6.58 -4.82
N ILE A 64 -7.75 -7.14 -5.46
CA ILE A 64 -8.59 -8.18 -4.85
C ILE A 64 -7.76 -9.40 -4.47
N SER A 65 -6.88 -9.87 -5.36
CA SER A 65 -6.01 -11.02 -5.08
C SER A 65 -5.12 -10.75 -3.87
N SER A 66 -4.58 -9.55 -3.78
CA SER A 66 -3.75 -9.15 -2.65
C SER A 66 -4.56 -9.09 -1.35
N MET A 67 -5.77 -8.55 -1.36
CA MET A 67 -6.66 -8.56 -0.19
C MET A 67 -6.98 -9.97 0.28
N ILE A 68 -7.27 -10.89 -0.65
CA ILE A 68 -7.51 -12.30 -0.31
C ILE A 68 -6.30 -12.88 0.40
N VAL A 69 -5.09 -12.65 -0.13
CA VAL A 69 -3.85 -13.12 0.51
C VAL A 69 -3.73 -12.56 1.93
N LEU A 70 -3.87 -11.25 2.13
CA LEU A 70 -3.75 -10.64 3.45
C LEU A 70 -4.77 -11.19 4.46
N ILE A 71 -6.01 -11.44 4.02
CA ILE A 71 -7.07 -12.01 4.87
C ILE A 71 -6.79 -13.49 5.19
N VAL A 72 -6.30 -14.28 4.24
CA VAL A 72 -5.94 -15.69 4.45
C VAL A 72 -4.82 -15.83 5.49
N PHE A 73 -3.94 -14.83 5.59
CA PHE A 73 -2.90 -14.83 6.61
C PHE A 73 -3.43 -14.63 8.05
N LEU A 74 -4.66 -14.14 8.25
CA LEU A 74 -5.27 -14.00 9.58
C LEU A 74 -5.48 -15.34 10.30
N PRO A 75 -6.18 -16.35 9.71
CA PRO A 75 -6.27 -17.66 10.35
C PRO A 75 -4.94 -18.42 10.33
N ILE A 76 -4.04 -18.15 9.38
CA ILE A 76 -2.70 -18.76 9.39
C ILE A 76 -1.89 -18.27 10.60
N SER A 77 -2.02 -17.00 10.98
CA SER A 77 -1.25 -16.45 12.10
C SER A 77 -1.61 -17.15 13.42
N THR A 78 -2.84 -17.63 13.61
CA THR A 78 -3.24 -18.36 14.83
C THR A 78 -2.55 -19.72 14.99
N LEU A 79 -1.92 -20.24 13.93
CA LEU A 79 -1.16 -21.50 13.97
C LEU A 79 0.28 -21.29 14.46
N LEU A 80 0.73 -20.04 14.61
CA LEU A 80 2.09 -19.75 14.99
C LEU A 80 2.27 -19.69 16.51
N PRO A 81 3.33 -20.34 17.05
CA PRO A 81 3.61 -20.30 18.48
C PRO A 81 4.31 -18.99 18.90
N ASN A 82 4.32 -18.75 20.21
CA ASN A 82 5.19 -17.78 20.89
C ASN A 82 5.08 -16.31 20.42
N GLY A 83 3.87 -15.84 20.06
CA GLY A 83 3.66 -14.43 19.69
C GLY A 83 4.23 -14.04 18.31
N THR A 84 4.61 -15.04 17.50
CA THR A 84 5.13 -14.83 16.12
C THR A 84 4.02 -14.44 15.15
N ASP A 85 2.77 -14.75 15.50
CA ASP A 85 1.55 -14.38 14.79
C ASP A 85 1.52 -12.88 14.45
N MET A 86 1.88 -12.04 15.41
CA MET A 86 1.79 -10.60 15.27
C MET A 86 2.93 -10.02 14.45
N ALA A 87 4.13 -10.57 14.64
CA ALA A 87 5.28 -10.20 13.82
C ALA A 87 5.01 -10.51 12.34
N LEU A 88 4.43 -11.68 12.04
CA LEU A 88 4.03 -12.06 10.69
C LEU A 88 3.03 -11.06 10.09
N ILE A 89 1.93 -10.81 10.80
CA ILE A 89 0.86 -9.95 10.31
C ILE A 89 1.32 -8.51 10.11
N TYR A 90 2.01 -7.91 11.09
CA TYR A 90 2.49 -6.52 10.95
C TYR A 90 3.53 -6.40 9.85
N THR A 91 4.46 -7.34 9.72
CA THR A 91 5.47 -7.31 8.66
C THR A 91 4.82 -7.38 7.28
N LEU A 92 3.89 -8.32 7.08
CA LEU A 92 3.19 -8.50 5.81
C LEU A 92 2.36 -7.26 5.47
N TYR A 93 1.62 -6.72 6.44
CA TYR A 93 0.67 -5.64 6.22
C TYR A 93 1.37 -4.30 6.01
N LEU A 94 2.39 -3.98 6.82
CA LEU A 94 3.19 -2.77 6.63
C LEU A 94 3.99 -2.82 5.32
N GLY A 95 4.55 -3.99 4.98
CA GLY A 95 5.22 -4.19 3.69
C GLY A 95 4.26 -3.97 2.52
N TYR A 96 3.05 -4.52 2.60
CA TYR A 96 2.04 -4.31 1.56
C TYR A 96 1.60 -2.84 1.46
N LEU A 97 1.36 -2.18 2.60
CA LEU A 97 1.02 -0.76 2.65
C LEU A 97 2.12 0.10 2.01
N PHE A 98 3.39 -0.21 2.27
CA PHE A 98 4.52 0.45 1.63
C PHE A 98 4.48 0.32 0.10
N PHE A 99 4.17 -0.88 -0.43
CA PHE A 99 4.04 -1.09 -1.87
C PHE A 99 2.88 -0.30 -2.49
N GLU A 100 1.74 -0.20 -1.81
CA GLU A 100 0.62 0.63 -2.28
C GLU A 100 0.98 2.13 -2.26
N VAL A 101 1.63 2.62 -1.20
CA VAL A 101 2.12 4.01 -1.14
C VAL A 101 3.10 4.30 -2.27
N LYS A 102 4.03 3.38 -2.54
CA LYS A 102 4.96 3.49 -3.67
C LYS A 102 4.20 3.57 -5.01
N SER A 103 3.21 2.72 -5.22
CA SER A 103 2.38 2.71 -6.44
C SER A 103 1.63 4.04 -6.62
N ILE A 104 1.07 4.61 -5.54
CA ILE A 104 0.42 5.92 -5.56
C ILE A 104 1.40 7.01 -6.03
N ILE A 105 2.60 7.05 -5.44
CA ILE A 105 3.62 8.04 -5.78
C ILE A 105 4.07 7.90 -7.24
N GLU A 106 4.23 6.67 -7.73
CA GLU A 106 4.53 6.41 -9.14
C GLU A 106 3.42 6.91 -10.07
N ASN A 107 2.15 6.72 -9.71
CA ASN A 107 1.02 7.19 -10.50
C ASN A 107 0.90 8.72 -10.49
N ILE A 108 1.12 9.37 -9.35
CA ILE A 108 1.18 10.85 -9.27
C ILE A 108 2.31 11.39 -10.14
N GLY A 109 3.49 10.76 -10.13
CA GLY A 109 4.63 11.17 -10.97
C GLY A 109 4.34 11.09 -12.47
N LYS A 110 3.46 10.16 -12.91
CA LYS A 110 3.05 10.05 -14.32
C LYS A 110 2.14 11.21 -14.78
N ASN A 111 1.57 11.98 -13.85
CA ASN A 111 0.78 13.18 -14.13
C ASN A 111 1.65 14.45 -14.33
N GLY A 112 2.98 14.32 -14.37
CA GLY A 112 3.90 15.46 -14.48
C GLY A 112 4.15 16.20 -13.17
N THR A 113 3.65 15.68 -12.04
CA THR A 113 3.96 16.21 -10.70
C THR A 113 5.36 15.77 -10.28
N ASP A 114 6.17 16.71 -9.79
CA ASP A 114 7.49 16.38 -9.25
C ASP A 114 7.35 15.54 -7.99
N THR A 115 7.82 14.30 -8.09
CA THR A 115 7.79 13.28 -7.04
C THR A 115 9.20 12.83 -6.67
N THR A 116 10.24 13.54 -7.13
CA THR A 116 11.65 13.13 -7.03
C THR A 116 12.07 12.93 -5.57
N LEU A 117 11.71 13.85 -4.67
CA LEU A 117 11.98 13.74 -3.24
C LEU A 117 11.38 12.46 -2.62
N PHE A 118 10.14 12.14 -2.96
CA PHE A 118 9.46 10.94 -2.45
C PHE A 118 10.06 9.67 -3.03
N LYS A 119 10.41 9.68 -4.32
CA LYS A 119 11.10 8.55 -4.98
C LYS A 119 12.47 8.28 -4.36
N ASP A 120 13.23 9.33 -4.05
CA ASP A 120 14.55 9.20 -3.43
C ASP A 120 14.46 8.63 -2.01
N ILE A 121 13.48 9.09 -1.22
CA ILE A 121 13.23 8.56 0.13
C ILE A 121 12.78 7.09 0.05
N LEU A 122 11.87 6.75 -0.87
CA LEU A 122 11.42 5.37 -1.08
C LEU A 122 12.54 4.46 -1.58
N GLY A 123 13.41 4.94 -2.48
CA GLY A 123 14.56 4.19 -2.99
C GLY A 123 15.55 3.85 -1.88
N LYS A 124 15.84 4.81 -1.00
CA LYS A 124 16.68 4.59 0.19
C LYS A 124 16.05 3.59 1.16
N MET A 125 14.73 3.67 1.39
CA MET A 125 14.02 2.71 2.25
C MET A 125 13.93 1.30 1.65
N SER A 126 13.86 1.19 0.31
CA SER A 126 13.82 -0.09 -0.41
C SER A 126 15.20 -0.76 -0.51
N GLY A 127 16.27 -0.15 0.01
CA GLY A 127 17.62 -0.72 -0.02
C GLY A 127 18.26 -0.77 -1.41
N SER A 128 17.84 0.09 -2.36
CA SER A 128 18.44 0.12 -3.69
C SER A 128 19.81 0.80 -3.71
N ASN A 129 20.82 0.15 -3.14
CA ASN A 129 22.22 0.32 -3.53
C ASN A 129 22.53 -0.69 -4.66
N PHE A 130 22.02 -0.44 -5.87
CA PHE A 130 22.65 -1.01 -7.06
C PHE A 130 23.65 0.03 -7.55
N GLY A 131 24.92 -0.24 -7.25
CA GLY A 131 26.03 0.61 -7.65
C GLY A 131 26.00 0.88 -9.15
N LYS A 132 26.04 2.16 -9.49
CA LYS A 132 26.80 2.59 -10.66
C LYS A 132 28.24 2.10 -10.48
N SER A 133 28.64 1.17 -11.31
CA SER A 133 30.00 1.10 -11.86
C SER A 133 29.76 1.02 -13.37
N GLU A 134 29.51 2.16 -14.00
CA GLU A 134 30.55 2.90 -14.75
C GLU A 134 31.31 1.97 -15.68
N ASP A 135 30.96 2.08 -16.95
CA ASP A 135 31.79 1.71 -18.08
C ASP A 135 33.25 2.15 -17.87
N LYS A 136 34.16 1.20 -18.02
CA LYS A 136 35.51 1.41 -18.54
C LYS A 136 35.84 0.30 -19.52
#